data_AF-A0A7R9AJR2-F1
#
_entry.id   AF-A0A7R9AJR2-F1
#
_cell.length_a   1.000
_cell.length_b   1.000
_cell.length_c   1.000
_cell.angle_alpha   90.00
_cell.angle_beta   90.00
_cell.angle_gamma   90.00
#
_symmetry.space_group_name_H-M   'P 1'
#
loop_
_entity.id
_entity.type
_entity.pdbx_description
1 polymer ?
#
loop_
_entity_poly.entity_id
_entity_poly.type
_entity_poly.pdbx_seq_one_letter_code
_entity_poly.pdbx_strand_id
1 'polypeptide(L)'
;SAATGIADLLVKAYIHEGLTEEEALQRLWFADINGLLVQSRTDLMSHNIPYAHEHEAMSFIDALKELKPDVLIGASGAHGTFTQEVIEIMSEINERPVIFALSNPTSKAECTAEEAYTWSKGKAVFASGSPFDPVEYEDK
;
A
#
# COMPACT_ATOMS: atom_id res chain seq x y z
N SER A 1 -9.22 -11.73 -1.78
CA SER A 1 -8.80 -10.83 -2.88
C SER A 1 -7.28 -10.92 -3.02
N ALA A 2 -6.66 -10.21 -3.97
CA ALA A 2 -5.19 -10.18 -4.07
C ALA A 2 -4.55 -9.57 -2.80
N ALA A 3 -5.10 -8.44 -2.31
CA ALA A 3 -4.62 -7.78 -1.09
C ALA A 3 -4.64 -8.71 0.14
N THR A 4 -5.75 -9.41 0.39
CA THR A 4 -5.82 -10.34 1.53
C THR A 4 -4.93 -11.56 1.35
N GLY A 5 -4.78 -12.10 0.14
CA GLY A 5 -3.83 -13.18 -0.10
C GLY A 5 -2.37 -12.79 0.17
N ILE A 6 -1.98 -11.54 -0.16
CA ILE A 6 -0.66 -10.99 0.18
C ILE A 6 -0.52 -10.86 1.69
N ALA A 7 -1.53 -10.28 2.35
CA ALA A 7 -1.51 -10.08 3.80
C ALA A 7 -1.47 -11.41 4.58
N ASP A 8 -2.21 -12.43 4.16
CA ASP A 8 -2.17 -13.77 4.76
C ASP A 8 -0.75 -14.39 4.69
N LEU A 9 -0.04 -14.16 3.58
CA LEU A 9 1.34 -14.60 3.43
C LEU A 9 2.31 -13.77 4.28
N LEU A 10 2.08 -12.45 4.39
CA LEU A 10 2.87 -11.59 5.28
C LEU A 10 2.67 -11.96 6.75
N VAL A 11 1.46 -12.28 7.19
CA VAL A 11 1.20 -12.78 8.55
C VAL A 11 2.01 -14.04 8.81
N LYS A 12 1.98 -15.02 7.89
CA LYS A 12 2.78 -16.25 8.01
C LYS A 12 4.28 -15.97 8.05
N ALA A 13 4.75 -15.02 7.24
CA ALA A 13 6.15 -14.61 7.23
C ALA A 13 6.55 -13.95 8.56
N TYR A 14 5.73 -13.05 9.11
CA TYR A 14 5.99 -12.43 10.40
C TYR A 14 6.01 -13.45 11.54
N ILE A 15 5.08 -14.40 11.54
CA ILE A 15 5.07 -15.49 12.52
C ILE A 15 6.33 -16.35 12.39
N HIS A 16 6.78 -16.62 11.17
CA HIS A 16 8.03 -17.34 10.93
C HIS A 16 9.25 -16.59 11.50
N GLU A 17 9.24 -15.26 11.42
CA GLU A 17 10.27 -14.37 12.01
C GLU A 17 10.10 -14.16 13.53
N GLY A 18 9.10 -14.79 14.16
CA GLY A 18 8.95 -14.86 15.61
C GLY A 18 7.87 -13.96 16.23
N LEU A 19 7.05 -13.28 15.43
CA LEU A 19 5.89 -12.54 15.94
C LEU A 19 4.75 -13.51 16.30
N THR A 20 3.90 -13.10 17.23
CA THR A 20 2.57 -13.71 17.38
C THR A 20 1.66 -13.34 16.21
N GLU A 21 0.60 -14.11 16.00
CA GLU A 21 -0.40 -13.79 14.96
C GLU A 21 -1.04 -12.42 15.19
N GLU A 22 -1.32 -12.07 16.45
CA GLU A 22 -1.85 -10.76 16.82
C GLU A 22 -0.89 -9.63 16.46
N GLU A 23 0.39 -9.74 16.83
CA GLU A 23 1.41 -8.75 16.48
C GLU A 23 1.59 -8.62 14.97
N ALA A 24 1.53 -9.74 14.23
CA ALA A 24 1.62 -9.76 12.78
C ALA A 24 0.45 -9.03 12.12
N LEU A 25 -0.79 -9.27 12.59
CA LEU A 25 -1.97 -8.58 12.10
C LEU A 25 -1.89 -7.07 12.37
N GLN A 26 -1.41 -6.64 13.54
CA GLN A 26 -1.24 -5.23 13.89
C GLN A 26 -0.23 -4.46 13.01
N ARG A 27 0.55 -5.16 12.17
CA ARG A 27 1.44 -4.52 11.17
C ARG A 27 0.75 -4.20 9.84
N LEU A 28 -0.47 -4.68 9.63
CA LEU A 28 -1.09 -4.70 8.30
C LEU A 28 -2.39 -3.90 8.27
N TRP A 29 -2.32 -2.70 7.68
CA TRP A 29 -3.46 -1.81 7.55
C TRP A 29 -4.06 -1.83 6.14
N PHE A 30 -5.38 -1.82 6.06
CA PHE A 30 -6.12 -1.88 4.79
C PHE A 30 -6.92 -0.59 4.57
N ALA A 31 -6.99 -0.16 3.31
CA ALA A 31 -7.88 0.91 2.89
C ALA A 31 -8.63 0.50 1.61
N ASP A 32 -9.85 1.01 1.45
CA ASP A 32 -10.65 0.89 0.24
C ASP A 32 -11.20 2.27 -0.20
N ILE A 33 -12.16 2.28 -1.12
CA ILE A 33 -12.75 3.52 -1.65
C ILE A 33 -13.42 4.38 -0.56
N ASN A 34 -13.80 3.78 0.57
CA ASN A 34 -14.44 4.43 1.70
C ASN A 34 -13.43 4.81 2.81
N GLY A 35 -12.12 4.61 2.56
CA GLY A 35 -11.04 4.96 3.49
C GLY A 35 -10.52 3.77 4.27
N LEU A 36 -9.95 4.05 5.45
CA LEU A 36 -9.33 3.04 6.31
C LEU A 36 -10.35 1.98 6.76
N LEU A 37 -9.92 0.72 6.80
CA LEU A 37 -10.70 -0.36 7.36
C LEU A 37 -10.55 -0.39 8.88
N VAL A 38 -11.65 -0.12 9.57
CA VAL A 38 -11.71 -0.06 11.04
C VAL A 38 -12.92 -0.85 11.54
N GLN A 39 -12.86 -1.33 12.78
CA GLN A 39 -13.89 -2.23 13.34
C GLN A 39 -15.29 -1.60 13.41
N SER A 40 -15.37 -0.27 13.46
CA SER A 40 -16.66 0.46 13.48
C SER A 40 -17.38 0.46 12.13
N ARG A 41 -16.70 0.08 11.02
CA ARG A 41 -17.32 -0.04 9.70
C ARG A 41 -18.19 -1.30 9.60
N THR A 42 -19.40 -1.13 9.07
CA THR A 42 -20.40 -2.20 8.94
C THR A 42 -20.53 -2.77 7.53
N ASP A 43 -19.80 -2.21 6.57
CA ASP A 43 -19.82 -2.57 5.14
C ASP A 43 -18.67 -3.49 4.71
N LEU A 44 -17.88 -4.00 5.67
CA LEU A 44 -16.69 -4.81 5.40
C LEU A 44 -17.03 -6.21 4.90
N MET A 45 -16.33 -6.64 3.84
CA MET A 45 -16.36 -8.04 3.41
C MET A 45 -15.69 -8.94 4.46
N SER A 46 -16.18 -10.18 4.60
CA SER A 46 -15.71 -11.12 5.64
C SER A 46 -14.19 -11.35 5.65
N HIS A 47 -13.57 -11.39 4.47
CA HIS A 47 -12.12 -11.59 4.35
C HIS A 47 -11.28 -10.36 4.77
N ASN A 48 -11.89 -9.18 4.85
CA ASN A 48 -11.22 -7.96 5.28
C ASN A 48 -11.33 -7.72 6.80
N ILE A 49 -12.29 -8.38 7.47
CA ILE A 49 -12.54 -8.22 8.92
C ILE A 49 -11.28 -8.45 9.77
N PRO A 50 -10.41 -9.44 9.50
CA PRO A 50 -9.20 -9.65 10.30
C PRO A 50 -8.21 -8.48 10.29
N TYR A 51 -8.28 -7.61 9.28
CA TYR A 51 -7.40 -6.45 9.08
C TYR A 51 -8.10 -5.12 9.43
N ALA A 52 -9.27 -5.19 10.06
CA ALA A 52 -9.97 -4.02 10.58
C ALA A 52 -9.57 -3.80 12.04
N HIS A 53 -8.89 -2.69 12.30
CA HIS A 53 -8.38 -2.36 13.63
C HIS A 53 -9.35 -1.48 14.41
N GLU A 54 -9.25 -1.48 15.74
CA GLU A 54 -9.93 -0.50 16.58
C GLU A 54 -9.25 0.85 16.40
N HIS A 55 -9.83 1.69 15.54
CA HIS A 55 -9.28 2.99 15.15
C HIS A 55 -10.38 3.93 14.67
N GLU A 56 -10.11 5.23 14.66
CA GLU A 56 -11.00 6.22 14.04
C GLU A 56 -11.06 6.02 12.53
N ALA A 57 -12.27 6.12 11.96
CA ALA A 57 -12.47 6.07 10.52
C ALA A 57 -11.90 7.33 9.87
N MET A 58 -11.07 7.16 8.85
CA MET A 58 -10.39 8.28 8.20
C MET A 58 -10.13 8.00 6.72
N SER A 59 -9.81 9.08 5.99
CA SER A 59 -9.45 9.00 4.59
C SER A 59 -8.13 8.25 4.40
N PHE A 60 -7.88 7.77 3.18
CA PHE A 60 -6.61 7.11 2.84
C PHE A 60 -5.41 8.04 3.06
N ILE A 61 -5.53 9.33 2.71
CA ILE A 61 -4.44 10.31 2.88
C ILE A 61 -4.15 10.57 4.36
N ASP A 62 -5.19 10.72 5.19
CA ASP A 62 -5.01 10.93 6.63
C ASP A 62 -4.38 9.70 7.29
N ALA A 63 -4.81 8.50 6.88
CA ALA A 63 -4.22 7.25 7.34
C ALA A 63 -2.72 7.15 7.01
N LEU A 64 -2.28 7.59 5.83
CA LEU A 64 -0.85 7.60 5.50
C LEU A 64 -0.05 8.50 6.46
N LYS A 65 -0.58 9.70 6.73
CA LYS A 65 0.08 10.70 7.59
C LYS A 65 0.14 10.25 9.05
N GLU A 66 -0.89 9.55 9.51
CA GLU A 66 -1.01 9.08 10.89
C GLU A 66 -0.25 7.78 11.14
N LEU A 67 -0.50 6.76 10.30
CA LEU A 67 0.06 5.41 10.46
C LEU A 67 1.50 5.31 9.99
N LYS A 68 1.94 6.21 9.11
CA LYS A 68 3.32 6.33 8.61
C LYS A 68 3.91 5.00 8.12
N PRO A 69 3.29 4.34 7.12
CA PRO A 69 3.73 3.03 6.66
C PRO A 69 5.08 3.10 5.92
N ASP A 70 5.88 2.04 6.04
CA ASP A 70 7.12 1.86 5.27
C ASP A 70 6.85 1.37 3.83
N VAL A 71 5.78 0.58 3.68
CA VAL A 71 5.42 -0.14 2.44
C VAL A 71 3.98 0.19 2.08
N LEU A 72 3.78 0.59 0.82
CA LEU A 72 2.46 0.82 0.24
C LEU A 72 2.21 -0.17 -0.92
N ILE A 73 1.14 -0.96 -0.82
CA ILE A 73 0.79 -1.99 -1.80
C ILE A 73 -0.59 -1.71 -2.38
N GLY A 74 -0.64 -1.54 -3.69
CA GLY A 74 -1.84 -1.34 -4.49
C GLY A 74 -2.26 -2.66 -5.13
N ALA A 75 -3.49 -3.10 -4.85
CA ALA A 75 -4.08 -4.29 -5.46
C ALA A 75 -5.60 -4.11 -5.66
N SER A 76 -6.02 -2.89 -6.05
CA SER A 76 -7.44 -2.48 -6.06
C SER A 76 -8.12 -2.66 -7.44
N GLY A 77 -7.34 -2.72 -8.51
CA GLY A 77 -7.84 -2.62 -9.89
C GLY A 77 -8.30 -1.21 -10.28
N ALA A 78 -8.11 -0.21 -9.40
CA ALA A 78 -8.44 1.18 -9.66
C ALA A 78 -7.17 1.94 -10.08
N HIS A 79 -7.24 2.51 -11.29
CA HIS A 79 -6.14 3.29 -11.84
C HIS A 79 -5.94 4.61 -11.08
N GLY A 80 -4.69 5.02 -10.92
CA GLY A 80 -4.34 6.37 -10.45
C GLY A 80 -4.63 6.63 -8.97
N THR A 81 -4.76 5.58 -8.16
CA THR A 81 -4.99 5.74 -6.71
C THR A 81 -3.73 6.17 -5.95
N PHE A 82 -2.54 5.91 -6.50
CA PHE A 82 -1.28 6.41 -5.94
C PHE A 82 -0.93 7.70 -6.65
N THR A 83 -1.59 8.78 -6.23
CA THR A 83 -1.38 10.12 -6.77
C THR A 83 0.00 10.68 -6.38
N GLN A 84 0.40 11.81 -6.99
CA GLN A 84 1.60 12.53 -6.59
C GLN A 84 1.65 12.81 -5.09
N GLU A 85 0.54 13.29 -4.51
CA GLU A 85 0.44 13.55 -3.06
C GLU A 85 0.73 12.28 -2.25
N VAL A 86 0.19 11.12 -2.64
CA VAL A 86 0.43 9.84 -1.96
C VAL A 86 1.92 9.48 -1.99
N ILE A 87 2.57 9.59 -3.14
CA ILE A 87 3.99 9.23 -3.28
C ILE A 87 4.89 10.22 -2.56
N GLU A 88 4.57 11.50 -2.58
CA GLU A 88 5.29 12.54 -1.83
C GLU A 88 5.17 12.30 -0.32
N ILE A 89 3.97 12.02 0.21
CA ILE A 89 3.76 11.67 1.62
C ILE A 89 4.61 10.45 2.00
N MET A 90 4.56 9.37 1.21
CA MET A 90 5.39 8.18 1.46
C MET A 90 6.89 8.51 1.49
N SER A 91 7.33 9.44 0.64
CA SER A 91 8.73 9.88 0.51
C SER A 91 9.18 10.90 1.56
N GLU A 92 8.23 11.54 2.24
CA GLU A 92 8.46 12.37 3.43
C GLU A 92 8.57 11.50 4.68
N ILE A 93 7.75 10.46 4.77
CA ILE A 93 7.76 9.50 5.89
C ILE A 93 9.03 8.64 5.86
N ASN A 94 9.44 8.20 4.66
CA ASN A 94 10.49 7.20 4.49
C ASN A 94 11.65 7.73 3.63
N GLU A 95 12.89 7.43 4.02
CA GLU A 95 14.06 7.72 3.18
C GLU A 95 14.03 6.93 1.86
N ARG A 96 13.51 5.70 1.91
CA ARG A 96 13.31 4.81 0.76
C ARG A 96 11.93 4.12 0.83
N PRO A 97 10.84 4.79 0.40
CA PRO A 97 9.51 4.21 0.44
C PRO A 97 9.41 3.01 -0.50
N VAL A 98 8.74 1.95 -0.06
CA VAL A 98 8.44 0.79 -0.94
C VAL A 98 7.04 0.98 -1.53
N ILE A 99 6.94 1.05 -2.85
CA ILE A 99 5.69 1.33 -3.57
C ILE A 99 5.41 0.22 -4.58
N PHE A 100 4.40 -0.60 -4.33
CA PHE A 100 4.01 -1.71 -5.21
C PHE A 100 2.68 -1.42 -5.90
N ALA A 101 2.67 -1.21 -7.22
CA ALA A 101 1.47 -0.97 -8.02
C ALA A 101 1.07 -2.24 -8.80
N LEU A 102 0.34 -3.15 -8.15
CA LEU A 102 0.16 -4.52 -8.62
C LEU A 102 -1.07 -4.72 -9.52
N SER A 103 -1.89 -3.69 -9.71
CA SER A 103 -3.08 -3.80 -10.54
C SER A 103 -2.76 -3.98 -12.02
N ASN A 104 -3.54 -4.86 -12.67
CA ASN A 104 -3.36 -5.25 -14.06
C ASN A 104 -4.61 -4.97 -14.89
N PRO A 105 -4.49 -4.67 -16.20
CA PRO A 105 -3.24 -4.41 -16.95
C PRO A 105 -2.62 -3.04 -16.59
N THR A 106 -1.59 -2.58 -17.31
CA THR A 106 -0.92 -1.28 -17.09
C THR A 106 -1.89 -0.10 -16.93
N SER A 107 -2.99 -0.07 -17.69
CA SER A 107 -4.03 0.97 -17.60
C SER A 107 -4.84 0.95 -16.30
N LYS A 108 -4.60 -0.03 -15.43
CA LYS A 108 -5.19 -0.19 -14.10
C LYS A 108 -4.16 -0.06 -12.98
N ALA A 109 -2.88 0.12 -13.30
CA ALA A 109 -1.86 0.33 -12.29
C ALA A 109 -2.19 1.57 -11.44
N GLU A 110 -1.90 1.47 -10.14
CA GLU A 110 -2.14 2.53 -9.17
C GLU A 110 -1.31 3.79 -9.46
N CYS A 111 -0.09 3.61 -9.96
CA CYS A 111 0.76 4.59 -10.61
C CYS A 111 1.74 3.87 -11.57
N THR A 112 2.39 4.63 -12.44
CA THR A 112 3.45 4.15 -13.32
C THR A 112 4.83 4.18 -12.63
N ALA A 113 5.81 3.50 -13.22
CA ALA A 113 7.20 3.57 -12.74
C ALA A 113 7.75 5.01 -12.83
N GLU A 114 7.48 5.72 -13.93
CA GLU A 114 7.95 7.10 -14.14
C GLU A 114 7.39 8.04 -13.07
N GLU A 115 6.09 7.94 -12.78
CA GLU A 115 5.43 8.69 -11.71
C GLU A 115 6.03 8.36 -10.34
N ALA A 116 6.19 7.08 -10.01
CA ALA A 116 6.74 6.65 -8.72
C ALA A 116 8.16 7.20 -8.50
N TYR A 117 9.05 7.11 -9.49
CA TYR A 117 10.41 7.64 -9.38
C TYR A 117 10.45 9.16 -9.39
N THR A 118 9.68 9.81 -10.27
CA THR A 118 9.66 11.28 -10.37
C THR A 118 9.15 11.91 -9.08
N TRP A 119 8.00 11.47 -8.57
CA TRP A 119 7.37 12.05 -7.38
C TRP A 119 8.12 11.70 -6.09
N SER A 120 8.83 10.56 -6.05
CA SER A 120 9.71 10.20 -4.93
C SER A 120 11.12 10.78 -5.03
N LYS A 121 11.45 11.50 -6.10
CA LYS A 121 12.81 12.00 -6.38
C LYS A 121 13.86 10.89 -6.41
N GLY A 122 13.52 9.79 -7.09
CA GLY A 122 14.35 8.61 -7.24
C GLY A 122 14.51 7.75 -5.98
N LYS A 123 13.76 8.01 -4.91
CA LYS A 123 13.89 7.28 -3.63
C LYS A 123 13.12 5.97 -3.58
N ALA A 124 12.02 5.86 -4.32
CA ALA A 124 11.12 4.73 -4.20
C ALA A 124 11.79 3.41 -4.62
N VAL A 125 11.51 2.35 -3.87
CA VAL A 125 11.68 0.98 -4.35
C VAL A 125 10.36 0.57 -4.99
N PHE A 126 10.32 0.56 -6.31
CA PHE A 126 9.10 0.33 -7.07
C PHE A 126 9.00 -1.10 -7.63
N ALA A 127 7.81 -1.69 -7.55
CA ALA A 127 7.46 -2.90 -8.29
C ALA A 127 6.04 -2.78 -8.85
N SER A 128 5.75 -3.50 -9.93
CA SER A 128 4.46 -3.43 -10.61
C SER A 128 3.98 -4.80 -11.06
N GLY A 129 2.66 -4.95 -11.21
CA GLY A 129 2.03 -6.17 -11.71
C GLY A 129 2.16 -6.32 -13.23
N SER A 130 2.19 -5.19 -13.95
CA SER A 130 2.38 -5.11 -15.40
C SER A 130 3.73 -4.49 -15.72
N PRO A 131 4.40 -4.87 -16.83
CA PRO A 131 5.70 -4.33 -17.18
C PRO A 131 5.63 -2.82 -17.52
N PHE A 132 6.68 -2.11 -17.13
CA PHE A 132 6.98 -0.74 -17.53
C PHE A 132 8.40 -0.69 -18.11
N ASP A 133 8.65 0.26 -19.01
CA ASP A 133 9.98 0.51 -19.53
C ASP A 133 10.92 1.03 -18.43
N PRO A 134 12.24 0.85 -18.57
CA PRO A 134 13.22 1.47 -17.69
C PRO A 134 13.02 2.99 -17.62
N VAL A 135 13.19 3.55 -16.42
CA VAL A 135 13.08 4.99 -16.16
C VAL A 135 14.49 5.52 -15.90
N GLU A 136 14.85 6.59 -16.60
CA GLU A 136 16.07 7.35 -16.34
C GLU A 136 15.71 8.56 -15.47
N TYR A 137 16.33 8.70 -14.29
CA TYR A 137 16.09 9.79 -13.35
C TYR A 137 17.41 10.44 -12.94
N GLU A 138 17.62 11.72 -13.30
CA GLU A 138 18.85 12.46 -12.98
C GLU A 138 20.13 11.67 -13.33
N ASP A 139 20.19 11.14 -14.55
CA ASP A 139 21.28 10.31 -15.09
C ASP A 139 21.48 8.95 -14.38
N LYS A 140 20.45 8.44 -13.68
CA LYS A 140 20.43 7.12 -13.02
C LYS A 140 19.36 6.20 -13.59
#